data_AF-A0A2V5L348-F1
#
_entry.id   AF-A0A2V5L348-F1
#
_cell.length_a   1.000
_cell.length_b   1.000
_cell.length_c   1.000
_cell.angle_alpha   90.00
_cell.angle_beta   90.00
_cell.angle_gamma   90.00
#
_symmetry.space_group_name_H-M   'P 1'
#
loop_
_entity.id
_entity.type
_entity.pdbx_description
1 polymer ?
#
loop_
_entity_poly.entity_id
_entity_poly.type
_entity_poly.pdbx_seq_one_letter_code
_entity_poly.pdbx_strand_id
1 'polypeptide(L)'
;MTLRVETAGTGSGRAVSGIHWAGDGCSISMASASILSELVVGLGAGEVQGLIDSFREVMRSRGKLEADEEVLGDAAALSGVSKFPARVKCAMLAWVAAEDALNQTG
;
A
#
# COMPACT_ATOMS: atom_id res chain seq x y z
N MET A 1 10.41 7.64 -6.36
CA MET A 1 9.58 6.52 -6.85
C MET A 1 8.45 7.09 -7.69
N THR A 2 8.23 6.51 -8.86
CA THR A 2 7.06 6.73 -9.72
C THR A 2 6.22 5.46 -9.67
N LEU A 3 4.91 5.58 -9.51
CA LEU A 3 3.97 4.46 -9.44
C LEU A 3 2.82 4.71 -10.43
N ARG A 4 2.42 3.67 -11.15
CA ARG A 4 1.27 3.66 -12.04
C ARG A 4 0.36 2.50 -11.66
N VAL A 5 -0.94 2.80 -11.62
CA VAL A 5 -1.98 1.81 -11.38
C VAL A 5 -2.66 1.53 -12.71
N GLU A 6 -2.76 0.25 -13.04
CA GLU A 6 -3.58 -0.24 -14.14
C GLU A 6 -4.88 -0.78 -13.56
N THR A 7 -5.95 -0.56 -14.30
CA THR A 7 -7.29 -0.98 -13.89
C THR A 7 -7.99 -1.67 -15.03
N ALA A 8 -8.75 -2.72 -14.73
CA ALA A 8 -9.64 -3.38 -15.67
C ALA A 8 -11.11 -3.16 -15.27
N GLY A 9 -12.02 -3.20 -16.24
CA GLY A 9 -13.46 -3.02 -16.04
C GLY A 9 -13.93 -1.56 -16.20
N THR A 10 -15.23 -1.34 -16.03
CA THR A 10 -15.90 -0.04 -16.23
C THR A 10 -16.87 0.24 -15.09
N GLY A 11 -17.01 1.50 -14.69
CA GLY A 11 -17.94 1.92 -13.64
C GLY A 11 -17.61 1.29 -12.28
N SER A 12 -18.61 0.85 -11.52
CA SER A 12 -18.45 0.26 -10.19
C SER A 12 -17.74 -1.10 -10.17
N GLY A 13 -17.52 -1.75 -11.31
CA GLY A 13 -16.78 -3.01 -11.43
C GLY A 13 -15.30 -2.83 -11.77
N ARG A 14 -14.75 -1.62 -11.60
CA ARG A 14 -13.36 -1.32 -11.90
C ARG A 14 -12.45 -1.85 -10.78
N ALA A 15 -11.54 -2.75 -11.15
CA ALA A 15 -10.58 -3.36 -10.24
C ALA A 15 -9.15 -3.06 -10.69
N VAL A 16 -8.21 -3.10 -9.75
CA VAL A 16 -6.78 -2.99 -10.06
C VAL A 16 -6.35 -4.24 -10.83
N SER A 17 -5.82 -4.05 -12.04
CA SER A 17 -5.25 -5.13 -12.85
C SER A 17 -3.74 -5.26 -12.66
N GLY A 18 -3.09 -4.20 -12.16
CA GLY A 18 -1.66 -4.22 -11.89
C GLY A 18 -1.14 -2.91 -11.29
N ILE A 19 0.00 -2.97 -10.63
CA ILE A 19 0.78 -1.80 -10.22
C ILE A 19 2.20 -1.93 -10.77
N HIS A 20 2.64 -0.89 -11.48
CA HIS A 20 4.00 -0.75 -11.95
C HIS A 20 4.68 0.40 -11.23
N TRP A 21 5.82 0.14 -10.62
CA TRP A 21 6.60 1.17 -9.95
C TRP A 21 8.06 1.14 -10.38
N ALA A 22 8.70 2.30 -10.32
CA ALA A 22 10.12 2.47 -10.62
C ALA A 22 10.76 3.50 -9.71
N GLY A 23 12.03 3.30 -9.40
CA GLY A 23 12.89 4.26 -8.71
C GLY A 23 13.65 3.65 -7.55
N ASP A 24 14.65 4.39 -7.11
CA ASP A 24 15.54 3.98 -6.02
C ASP A 24 15.11 4.55 -4.67
N GLY A 25 15.30 3.76 -3.63
CA GLY A 25 15.01 4.15 -2.26
C GLY A 25 15.67 3.22 -1.27
N CYS A 26 15.39 3.41 0.02
CA CYS A 26 15.85 2.46 1.02
C CYS A 26 15.15 1.10 0.86
N SER A 27 15.74 0.05 1.43
CA SER A 27 15.17 -1.30 1.38
C SER A 27 13.71 -1.38 1.84
N ILE A 28 13.32 -0.60 2.86
CA ILE A 28 11.94 -0.55 3.36
C ILE A 28 10.97 -0.01 2.30
N SER A 29 11.32 1.06 1.60
CA SER A 29 10.44 1.64 0.58
C SER A 29 10.30 0.73 -0.63
N MET A 30 11.38 0.03 -1.02
CA MET A 30 11.34 -0.92 -2.14
C MET A 30 10.56 -2.18 -1.77
N ALA A 31 10.77 -2.74 -0.57
CA ALA A 31 10.01 -3.88 -0.08
C ALA A 31 8.51 -3.55 0.03
N SER A 32 8.18 -2.37 0.58
CA SER A 32 6.79 -1.91 0.68
C SER A 32 6.12 -1.76 -0.69
N ALA A 33 6.83 -1.21 -1.68
CA ALA A 33 6.31 -1.10 -3.04
C ALA A 33 6.09 -2.47 -3.71
N SER A 34 7.00 -3.42 -3.50
CA SER A 34 6.87 -4.80 -3.98
C SER A 34 5.64 -5.49 -3.39
N ILE A 35 5.51 -5.46 -2.05
CA ILE A 35 4.38 -6.07 -1.34
C ILE A 35 3.05 -5.45 -1.82
N LEU A 36 2.97 -4.12 -1.86
CA LEU A 36 1.77 -3.43 -2.34
C LEU A 36 1.40 -3.87 -3.76
N SER A 37 2.38 -4.00 -4.67
CA SER A 37 2.11 -4.31 -6.07
C SER A 37 1.50 -5.69 -6.30
N GLU A 38 1.71 -6.61 -5.37
CA GLU A 38 1.13 -7.96 -5.40
C GLU A 38 -0.20 -7.99 -4.64
N LEU A 39 -0.27 -7.34 -3.47
CA LEU A 39 -1.39 -7.42 -2.55
C LEU A 39 -2.71 -6.88 -3.12
N VAL A 40 -2.66 -5.86 -3.98
CA VAL A 40 -3.87 -5.13 -4.41
C VAL A 40 -4.45 -5.58 -5.74
N VAL A 41 -3.81 -6.51 -6.44
CA VAL A 41 -4.28 -6.99 -7.74
C VAL A 41 -5.62 -7.71 -7.58
N GLY A 42 -6.57 -7.38 -8.44
CA GLY A 42 -7.93 -7.92 -8.42
C GLY A 42 -8.89 -7.18 -7.50
N LEU A 43 -8.40 -6.27 -6.65
CA LEU A 43 -9.23 -5.53 -5.70
C LEU A 43 -9.86 -4.28 -6.33
N GLY A 44 -11.07 -3.96 -5.90
CA GLY A 44 -11.73 -2.68 -6.19
C GLY A 44 -11.12 -1.52 -5.39
N ALA A 45 -11.34 -0.29 -5.85
CA ALA A 45 -10.77 0.91 -5.22
C ALA A 45 -11.11 1.04 -3.72
N GLY A 46 -12.32 0.66 -3.32
CA GLY A 46 -12.74 0.68 -1.91
C GLY A 46 -12.01 -0.35 -1.04
N GLU A 47 -11.72 -1.53 -1.57
CA GLU A 47 -10.96 -2.57 -0.87
C GLU A 47 -9.49 -2.15 -0.71
N VAL A 48 -8.90 -1.60 -1.77
CA VAL A 48 -7.54 -1.05 -1.71
C VAL A 48 -7.45 0.10 -0.72
N GLN A 49 -8.46 0.98 -0.67
CA GLN A 49 -8.52 2.05 0.32
C GLN A 49 -8.56 1.50 1.74
N GLY A 50 -9.36 0.45 1.99
CA GLY A 50 -9.41 -0.24 3.29
C GLY A 50 -8.04 -0.77 3.72
N LEU A 51 -7.30 -1.41 2.80
CA LEU A 51 -5.93 -1.87 3.06
C LEU A 51 -4.97 -0.73 3.39
N ILE A 52 -5.03 0.37 2.63
CA ILE A 52 -4.22 1.56 2.87
C ILE A 52 -4.50 2.13 4.26
N ASP A 53 -5.76 2.20 4.66
CA ASP A 53 -6.15 2.74 5.95
C ASP A 53 -5.73 1.83 7.12
N SER A 54 -5.90 0.51 7.01
CA SER A 54 -5.38 -0.44 8.00
C SER A 54 -3.86 -0.35 8.14
N PHE A 55 -3.12 -0.30 7.03
CA PHE A 55 -1.66 -0.21 7.08
C PHE A 55 -1.20 1.12 7.70
N ARG A 56 -1.88 2.22 7.33
CA ARG A 56 -1.64 3.56 7.89
C ARG A 56 -1.91 3.62 9.39
N GLU A 57 -2.95 2.94 9.87
CA GLU A 57 -3.27 2.85 11.29
C GLU A 57 -2.15 2.14 12.07
N VAL A 58 -1.72 0.97 11.59
CA VAL A 58 -0.59 0.22 12.16
C VAL A 58 0.66 1.10 12.20
N MET A 59 1.00 1.77 11.09
CA MET A 59 2.19 2.64 11.01
C MET A 59 2.14 3.83 11.98
N ARG A 60 0.95 4.38 12.26
CA ARG A 60 0.77 5.50 13.20
C ARG A 60 0.72 5.06 14.66
N SER A 61 0.48 3.78 14.93
CA SER A 61 0.30 3.23 16.28
C SER A 61 1.52 3.39 17.19
N ARG A 62 2.71 3.60 16.62
CA ARG A 62 4.00 3.56 17.34
C ARG A 62 4.27 2.20 18.00
N GLY A 63 3.88 1.11 17.33
CA GLY A 63 4.04 -0.26 17.81
C GLY A 63 3.06 -0.66 18.90
N LYS A 64 1.92 0.03 19.00
CA LYS A 64 0.85 -0.29 19.95
C LYS A 64 -0.25 -1.16 19.36
N LEU A 65 -0.33 -1.21 18.03
CA LEU A 65 -1.24 -2.07 17.30
C LEU A 65 -0.43 -3.17 16.64
N GLU A 66 -0.92 -4.39 16.78
CA GLU A 66 -0.46 -5.53 15.99
C GLU A 66 -1.13 -5.48 14.61
N ALA A 67 -0.37 -5.84 13.57
CA ALA A 67 -0.94 -5.93 12.23
C ALA A 67 -1.77 -7.20 12.12
N ASP A 68 -2.96 -7.07 11.55
CA ASP A 68 -3.80 -8.21 11.21
C ASP A 68 -3.28 -8.83 9.91
N GLU A 69 -2.72 -10.03 9.99
CA GLU A 69 -2.20 -10.79 8.84
C GLU A 69 -3.30 -11.21 7.86
N GLU A 70 -4.54 -11.42 8.33
CA GLU A 70 -5.66 -11.76 7.45
C GLU A 70 -6.07 -10.58 6.56
N VAL A 71 -5.88 -9.36 7.05
CA VAL A 71 -6.18 -8.12 6.31
C VAL A 71 -4.97 -7.66 5.49
N LEU A 72 -3.80 -7.56 6.11
CA LEU A 72 -2.62 -6.91 5.52
C LEU A 72 -1.72 -7.87 4.74
N GLY A 73 -1.91 -9.20 4.87
CA GLY A 73 -1.04 -10.20 4.27
C GLY A 73 0.43 -9.91 4.56
N ASP A 74 1.28 -9.98 3.53
CA ASP A 74 2.73 -9.73 3.65
C ASP A 74 3.08 -8.33 4.16
N ALA A 75 2.18 -7.35 4.05
CA ALA A 75 2.42 -6.02 4.60
C ALA A 75 2.48 -6.02 6.14
N ALA A 76 1.89 -7.02 6.80
CA ALA A 76 1.99 -7.21 8.24
C ALA A 76 3.45 -7.41 8.70
N ALA A 77 4.32 -7.97 7.85
CA ALA A 77 5.75 -8.11 8.14
C ALA A 77 6.46 -6.75 8.33
N LEU A 78 5.89 -5.66 7.79
CA LEU A 78 6.40 -4.30 7.98
C LEU A 78 5.87 -3.61 9.25
N SER A 79 4.98 -4.24 10.02
CA SER A 79 4.38 -3.68 11.23
C SER A 79 5.40 -3.15 12.25
N GLY A 80 6.54 -3.82 12.37
CA GLY A 80 7.65 -3.41 13.23
C GLY A 80 8.22 -2.02 12.90
N VAL A 81 8.06 -1.54 11.66
CA VAL A 81 8.49 -0.20 11.23
C VAL A 81 7.75 0.90 11.99
N SER A 82 6.54 0.63 12.48
CA SER A 82 5.76 1.58 13.30
C SER A 82 6.51 2.07 14.55
N LYS A 83 7.42 1.25 15.11
CA LYS A 83 8.27 1.61 16.26
C LYS A 83 9.37 2.63 15.92
N PHE A 84 9.56 2.93 14.64
CA PHE A 84 10.63 3.80 14.12
C PHE A 84 10.05 4.98 13.32
N PRO A 85 9.63 6.08 13.96
CA PRO A 85 8.97 7.21 13.29
C PRO A 85 9.74 7.78 12.07
N ALA A 86 11.07 7.76 12.12
CA ALA A 86 11.91 8.21 11.00
C ALA A 86 11.80 7.31 9.75
N ARG A 87 11.36 6.05 9.90
CA ARG A 87 11.23 5.06 8.81
C ARG A 87 9.80 4.84 8.35
N VAL A 88 8.80 5.33 9.09
CA VAL A 88 7.38 5.24 8.72
C VAL A 88 7.10 5.81 7.33
N LYS A 89 7.70 6.96 6.99
CA LYS A 89 7.55 7.55 5.64
C LYS A 89 8.08 6.63 4.54
N CYS A 90 9.11 5.84 4.81
CA CYS A 90 9.63 4.87 3.84
C CYS A 90 8.64 3.74 3.61
N ALA A 91 8.00 3.23 4.67
CA ALA A 91 6.98 2.19 4.57
C ALA A 91 5.72 2.70 3.84
N MET A 92 5.27 3.92 4.10
CA MET A 92 4.02 4.44 3.53
C MET A 92 4.13 4.99 2.11
N LEU A 93 5.34 5.18 1.55
CA LEU A 93 5.52 5.93 0.31
C LEU A 93 4.76 5.35 -0.88
N ALA A 94 4.79 4.02 -1.06
CA ALA A 94 4.10 3.35 -2.17
C ALA A 94 2.57 3.42 -2.00
N TRP A 95 2.09 3.25 -0.77
CA TRP A 95 0.67 3.23 -0.42
C TRP A 95 0.01 4.57 -0.67
N VAL A 96 0.67 5.67 -0.28
CA VAL A 96 0.19 7.04 -0.55
C VAL A 96 0.21 7.33 -2.06
N ALA A 97 1.22 6.84 -2.79
CA ALA A 97 1.27 7.01 -4.25
C ALA A 97 0.16 6.21 -4.97
N ALA A 98 -0.19 5.02 -4.48
CA ALA A 98 -1.29 4.23 -5.02
C ALA A 98 -2.66 4.87 -4.73
N GLU A 99 -2.86 5.41 -3.51
CA GLU A 99 -4.07 6.17 -3.14
C GLU A 99 -4.28 7.36 -4.10
N ASP A 100 -3.23 8.16 -4.32
CA ASP A 100 -3.27 9.30 -5.23
C ASP A 100 -3.56 8.87 -6.68
N ALA A 101 -2.88 7.82 -7.16
CA ALA A 101 -3.09 7.29 -8.50
C ALA A 101 -4.52 6.76 -8.71
N LEU A 102 -5.10 6.05 -7.73
CA LEU A 102 -6.48 5.57 -7.79
C LEU A 102 -7.48 6.72 -7.87
N ASN A 103 -7.26 7.79 -7.12
CA ASN A 103 -8.12 8.98 -7.12
C ASN A 103 -8.05 9.77 -8.44
N GLN A 104 -6.91 9.76 -9.13
CA GLN A 104 -6.74 10.42 -10.44
C GLN A 104 -7.33 9.60 -11.61
N THR A 105 -7.65 8.34 -11.38
CA THR A 105 -8.13 7.40 -12.41
C THR A 105 -9.67 7.43 -12.56
N GLY A 106 -10.33 8.37 -11.88
CA GLY A 106 -11.78 8.62 -11.89
C GLY A 106 -12.32 9.33 -13.12
#